data_AF-A0A364P4B3-F1
#
_entry.id   AF-A0A364P4B3-F1
#
_cell.length_a   1.000
_cell.length_b   1.000
_cell.length_c   1.000
_cell.angle_alpha   90.00
_cell.angle_beta   90.00
_cell.angle_gamma   90.00
#
_symmetry.space_group_name_H-M   'P 1'
#
loop_
_entity.id
_entity.type
_entity.pdbx_description
1 polymer ?
#
loop_
_entity_poly.entity_id
_entity_poly.type
_entity_poly.pdbx_seq_one_letter_code
_entity_poly.pdbx_strand_id
1 'polypeptide(L)'
;MIDYSVGDAHRVLGVVMARSDKGLDSAGPAETKAIHILLSAKRVAEEVENFRRRLGDPHMAPTEARRIAADMDEALSRLCNLIGLAIANINESANEHFRQHFDLLLDEVRGRLLQMNMDQLQKRLVAIRGQVEKALKDPVYRLGLSAKLERSYDEVVNMLTAMGATEDLGLDDRFLAEIVSDIRELAEIEIRVFKLIDFDAKPSI
;
A
#
# COMPACT_ATOMS: atom_id res chain seq x y z
N MET A 1 1.27 -3.00 28.36
CA MET A 1 1.01 -4.35 27.81
C MET A 1 -0.46 -4.62 28.08
N ILE A 2 -1.32 -4.47 27.06
CA ILE A 2 -2.75 -4.75 27.19
C ILE A 2 -3.00 -6.02 26.40
N ASP A 3 -3.37 -7.07 27.12
CA ASP A 3 -3.68 -8.40 26.58
C ASP A 3 -5.10 -8.35 26.01
N TYR A 4 -5.23 -8.25 24.68
CA TYR A 4 -6.52 -8.27 24.00
C TYR A 4 -6.74 -9.65 23.36
N SER A 5 -7.35 -10.51 24.19
CA SER A 5 -7.81 -11.87 23.89
C SER A 5 -8.98 -11.85 22.88
N VAL A 6 -9.30 -13.02 22.32
CA VAL A 6 -10.47 -13.31 21.46
C VAL A 6 -11.79 -12.68 21.96
N GLY A 7 -11.88 -12.34 23.25
CA GLY A 7 -12.97 -11.55 23.84
C GLY A 7 -13.25 -10.19 23.20
N ASP A 8 -12.27 -9.46 22.65
CA ASP A 8 -12.54 -8.13 22.06
C ASP A 8 -13.21 -8.19 20.70
N ALA A 9 -13.02 -9.26 19.94
CA ALA A 9 -13.76 -9.46 18.70
C ALA A 9 -15.26 -9.62 18.99
N HIS A 10 -15.61 -10.40 20.02
CA HIS A 10 -17.00 -10.53 20.49
C HIS A 10 -17.53 -9.27 21.15
N ARG A 11 -16.67 -8.44 21.76
CA ARG A 11 -17.08 -7.16 22.35
C ARG A 11 -17.32 -6.09 21.30
N VAL A 12 -16.53 -6.04 20.24
CA VAL A 12 -16.75 -5.14 19.09
C VAL A 12 -17.99 -5.59 18.30
N LEU A 13 -18.12 -6.88 18.00
CA LEU A 13 -19.38 -7.43 17.45
C LEU A 13 -20.57 -7.14 18.38
N GLY A 14 -20.39 -7.30 19.68
CA GLY A 14 -21.40 -7.02 20.69
C GLY A 14 -21.77 -5.55 20.83
N VAL A 15 -20.84 -4.61 20.64
CA VAL A 15 -21.11 -3.16 20.68
C VAL A 15 -21.74 -2.68 19.36
N VAL A 16 -21.34 -3.26 18.22
CA VAL A 16 -21.99 -3.05 16.92
C VAL A 16 -23.41 -3.62 16.93
N MET A 17 -23.63 -4.76 17.61
CA MET A 17 -24.97 -5.35 17.75
C MET A 17 -25.83 -4.69 18.83
N ALA A 18 -25.26 -4.26 19.98
CA ALA A 18 -26.02 -3.74 21.12
C ALA A 18 -26.43 -2.26 20.97
N ARG A 19 -25.83 -1.50 20.05
CA ARG A 19 -26.28 -0.13 19.72
C ARG A 19 -27.35 -0.09 18.63
N SER A 20 -27.77 -1.24 18.12
CA SER A 20 -28.64 -1.36 16.95
C SER A 20 -30.00 -1.97 17.28
N ASP A 21 -30.64 -1.49 18.36
CA ASP A 21 -31.99 -1.91 18.79
C ASP A 21 -33.12 -1.35 17.90
N LYS A 22 -32.77 -0.85 16.71
CA LYS A 22 -33.70 -0.47 15.65
C LYS A 22 -33.19 -0.93 14.29
N GLY A 23 -33.39 -2.21 13.99
CA GLY A 23 -33.61 -2.68 12.62
C GLY A 23 -32.39 -2.89 11.73
N LEU A 24 -31.31 -3.49 12.23
CA LEU A 24 -30.30 -4.11 11.37
C LEU A 24 -30.61 -5.61 11.25
N ASP A 25 -31.12 -6.00 10.09
CA ASP A 25 -31.10 -7.40 9.64
C ASP A 25 -29.71 -7.98 9.91
N SER A 26 -29.66 -9.23 10.37
CA SER A 26 -28.41 -9.94 10.66
C SER A 26 -27.38 -9.71 9.55
N ALA A 27 -26.18 -9.22 9.90
CA ALA A 27 -25.10 -8.99 8.94
C ALA A 27 -24.95 -10.20 8.02
N GLY A 28 -25.06 -9.97 6.71
CA GLY A 28 -24.94 -11.03 5.73
C GLY A 28 -23.51 -11.61 5.66
N PRO A 29 -23.30 -12.62 4.81
CA PRO A 29 -22.00 -13.28 4.68
C PRO A 29 -20.87 -12.33 4.26
N ALA A 30 -21.18 -11.36 3.39
CA ALA A 30 -20.22 -10.36 2.91
C ALA A 30 -19.82 -9.40 4.05
N GLU A 31 -20.79 -8.92 4.83
CA GLU A 31 -20.58 -8.03 5.96
C GLU A 31 -19.75 -8.69 7.06
N THR A 32 -20.08 -9.94 7.40
CA THR A 32 -19.34 -10.72 8.39
C THR A 32 -17.89 -10.91 7.95
N LYS A 33 -17.66 -11.26 6.68
CA LYS A 33 -16.31 -11.42 6.13
C LYS A 33 -15.54 -10.09 6.11
N ALA A 34 -16.18 -8.99 5.72
CA ALA A 34 -15.57 -7.66 5.75
C ALA A 34 -15.12 -7.27 7.17
N ILE A 35 -15.93 -7.53 8.19
CA ILE A 35 -15.56 -7.32 9.60
C ILE A 35 -14.34 -8.15 9.99
N HIS A 36 -14.32 -9.44 9.66
CA HIS A 36 -13.17 -10.31 9.98
C HIS A 36 -11.87 -9.84 9.32
N ILE A 37 -11.95 -9.39 8.07
CA ILE A 37 -10.81 -8.83 7.35
C ILE A 37 -10.35 -7.54 8.03
N LEU A 38 -11.27 -6.65 8.40
CA LEU A 38 -10.93 -5.39 9.06
C LEU A 38 -10.30 -5.59 10.43
N LEU A 39 -10.79 -6.54 11.23
CA LEU A 39 -10.16 -6.91 12.50
C LEU A 39 -8.74 -7.45 12.30
N SER A 40 -8.53 -8.20 11.21
CA SER A 40 -7.20 -8.68 10.84
C SER A 40 -6.30 -7.52 10.41
N ALA A 41 -6.82 -6.57 9.62
CA ALA A 41 -6.12 -5.36 9.22
C ALA A 41 -5.70 -4.54 10.45
N LYS A 42 -6.59 -4.36 11.42
CA LYS A 42 -6.28 -3.65 12.68
C LYS A 42 -5.11 -4.30 13.43
N ARG A 43 -5.07 -5.63 13.55
CA ARG A 43 -3.95 -6.34 14.19
C ARG A 43 -2.63 -6.12 13.47
N VAL A 44 -2.64 -6.16 12.13
CA VAL A 44 -1.44 -5.89 11.33
C VAL A 44 -1.03 -4.41 11.45
N ALA A 45 -1.98 -3.48 11.57
CA ALA A 45 -1.65 -2.08 11.84
C ALA A 45 -0.91 -1.89 13.19
N GLU A 46 -1.37 -2.57 14.24
CA GLU A 46 -0.70 -2.58 15.55
C GLU A 46 0.71 -3.20 15.47
N GLU A 47 0.89 -4.23 14.65
CA GLU A 47 2.20 -4.84 14.36
C GLU A 47 3.15 -3.85 13.67
N VAL A 48 2.67 -3.12 12.66
CA VAL A 48 3.42 -2.05 11.99
C VAL A 48 3.82 -0.95 12.99
N GLU A 49 2.90 -0.52 13.86
CA GLU A 49 3.19 0.43 14.92
C GLU A 49 4.29 -0.08 15.88
N ASN A 50 4.29 -1.37 16.19
CA ASN A 50 5.33 -2.00 17.01
C ASN A 50 6.70 -1.94 16.31
N PHE A 51 6.77 -2.28 15.02
CA PHE A 51 8.02 -2.21 14.27
C PHE A 51 8.54 -0.78 14.19
N ARG A 52 7.67 0.21 13.92
CA ARG A 52 8.06 1.62 13.90
C ARG A 52 8.62 2.07 15.25
N ARG A 53 7.97 1.70 16.36
CA ARG A 53 8.45 2.02 17.70
C ARG A 53 9.83 1.44 17.96
N ARG A 54 10.08 0.20 17.53
CA ARG A 54 11.39 -0.44 17.63
C ARG A 54 12.44 0.28 16.79
N LEU A 55 12.13 0.66 15.55
CA LEU A 55 13.04 1.42 14.68
C LEU A 55 13.38 2.81 15.22
N GLY A 56 12.57 3.34 16.15
CA GLY A 56 12.86 4.58 16.86
C GLY A 56 13.95 4.47 17.94
N ASP A 57 14.46 3.27 18.24
CA ASP A 57 15.54 3.07 19.21
C ASP A 57 16.90 3.50 18.62
N PRO A 58 17.54 4.56 19.17
CA PRO A 58 18.83 5.05 18.67
C PRO A 58 20.00 4.08 18.93
N HIS A 59 19.83 3.08 19.80
CA HIS A 59 20.87 2.11 20.13
C HIS A 59 20.76 0.81 19.32
N MET A 60 19.81 0.72 18.41
CA MET A 60 19.60 -0.47 17.58
C MET A 60 20.77 -0.72 16.63
N ALA A 61 21.21 -1.98 16.57
CA ALA A 61 22.25 -2.38 15.62
C ALA A 61 21.76 -2.19 14.17
N PRO A 62 22.60 -1.69 13.24
CA PRO A 62 22.18 -1.43 11.86
C PRO A 62 21.63 -2.65 11.12
N THR A 63 22.14 -3.85 11.42
CA THR A 63 21.65 -5.11 10.84
C THR A 63 20.26 -5.47 11.33
N GLU A 64 19.99 -5.25 12.62
CA GLU A 64 18.66 -5.46 13.21
C GLU A 64 17.67 -4.42 12.69
N ALA A 65 18.06 -3.15 12.59
CA ALA A 65 17.23 -2.09 12.01
C ALA A 65 16.80 -2.42 10.58
N ARG A 66 17.72 -2.92 9.74
CA ARG A 66 17.38 -3.36 8.37
C ARG A 66 16.37 -4.51 8.36
N ARG A 67 16.53 -5.49 9.25
CA ARG A 67 15.59 -6.62 9.35
C ARG A 67 14.20 -6.14 9.76
N ILE A 68 14.12 -5.31 10.80
CA ILE A 68 12.83 -4.78 11.28
C ILE A 68 12.17 -3.89 10.23
N ALA A 69 12.94 -3.11 9.48
CA ALA A 69 12.41 -2.33 8.36
C ALA A 69 11.81 -3.24 7.27
N ALA A 70 12.48 -4.35 6.93
CA ALA A 70 11.94 -5.33 5.99
C ALA A 70 10.65 -6.01 6.52
N ASP A 71 10.64 -6.40 7.80
CA ASP A 71 9.45 -6.99 8.45
C ASP A 71 8.28 -5.97 8.45
N MET A 72 8.57 -4.70 8.67
CA MET A 72 7.59 -3.60 8.61
C MET A 72 7.03 -3.41 7.21
N ASP A 73 7.87 -3.43 6.18
CA ASP A 73 7.45 -3.30 4.77
C ASP A 73 6.57 -4.48 4.34
N GLU A 74 6.87 -5.70 4.79
CA GLU A 74 6.03 -6.88 4.57
C GLU A 74 4.66 -6.73 5.26
N ALA A 75 4.66 -6.31 6.54
CA ALA A 75 3.43 -6.09 7.28
C ALA A 75 2.56 -4.98 6.66
N LEU A 76 3.17 -3.89 6.19
CA LEU A 76 2.48 -2.82 5.46
C LEU A 76 1.84 -3.33 4.16
N SER A 77 2.56 -4.16 3.41
CA SER A 77 2.03 -4.77 2.17
C SER A 77 0.84 -5.67 2.47
N ARG A 78 0.95 -6.53 3.50
CA ARG A 78 -0.16 -7.38 3.97
C ARG A 78 -1.36 -6.54 4.40
N LEU A 79 -1.13 -5.44 5.10
CA LEU A 79 -2.17 -4.54 5.57
C LEU A 79 -2.92 -3.87 4.42
N CYS A 80 -2.20 -3.34 3.43
CA CYS A 80 -2.82 -2.75 2.24
C CYS A 80 -3.68 -3.77 1.49
N ASN A 81 -3.21 -5.02 1.37
CA ASN A 81 -3.99 -6.10 0.75
C ASN A 81 -5.26 -6.43 1.54
N LEU A 82 -5.18 -6.47 2.89
CA LEU A 82 -6.36 -6.68 3.73
C LEU A 82 -7.37 -5.54 3.60
N ILE A 83 -6.90 -4.28 3.55
CA ILE A 83 -7.76 -3.12 3.33
C ILE A 83 -8.43 -3.21 1.95
N GLY A 84 -7.67 -3.50 0.89
CA GLY A 84 -8.22 -3.71 -0.46
C GLY A 84 -9.28 -4.81 -0.49
N LEU A 85 -9.04 -5.94 0.18
CA LEU A 85 -10.00 -7.04 0.27
C LEU A 85 -11.24 -6.64 1.08
N ALA A 86 -11.07 -5.92 2.19
CA ALA A 86 -12.18 -5.39 2.98
C ALA A 86 -13.10 -4.49 2.12
N ILE A 87 -12.51 -3.59 1.33
CA ILE A 87 -13.23 -2.71 0.41
C ILE A 87 -13.95 -3.50 -0.69
N ALA A 88 -13.33 -4.54 -1.24
CA ALA A 88 -13.99 -5.39 -2.22
C ALA A 88 -15.24 -6.06 -1.64
N ASN A 89 -15.17 -6.60 -0.43
CA ASN A 89 -16.30 -7.28 0.21
C ASN A 89 -17.40 -6.31 0.67
N ILE A 90 -17.05 -5.09 1.11
CA ILE A 90 -18.07 -4.09 1.50
C ILE A 90 -18.86 -3.58 0.31
N ASN A 91 -18.23 -3.45 -0.86
CA ASN A 91 -18.89 -3.05 -2.10
C ASN A 91 -19.91 -4.08 -2.60
N GLU A 92 -19.79 -5.34 -2.17
CA GLU A 92 -20.78 -6.40 -2.45
C GLU A 92 -21.99 -6.34 -1.48
N SER A 93 -21.88 -5.64 -0.35
CA SER A 93 -23.00 -5.49 0.60
C SER A 93 -24.05 -4.55 0.03
N ALA A 94 -25.32 -4.97 0.08
CA ALA A 94 -26.47 -4.12 -0.28
C ALA A 94 -26.84 -3.13 0.83
N ASN A 95 -26.35 -3.32 2.07
CA ASN A 95 -26.74 -2.55 3.24
C ASN A 95 -25.94 -1.23 3.34
N GLU A 96 -26.56 -0.13 2.94
CA GLU A 96 -25.91 1.19 2.91
C GLU A 96 -25.45 1.67 4.29
N HIS A 97 -26.23 1.45 5.35
CA HIS A 97 -25.85 1.83 6.70
C HIS A 97 -24.60 1.07 7.17
N PHE A 98 -24.52 -0.22 6.82
CA PHE A 98 -23.34 -1.01 7.11
C PHE A 98 -22.10 -0.51 6.34
N ARG A 99 -22.25 -0.16 5.05
CA ARG A 99 -21.17 0.44 4.26
C ARG A 99 -20.65 1.73 4.91
N GLN A 100 -21.54 2.65 5.26
CA GLN A 100 -21.17 3.91 5.93
C GLN A 100 -20.44 3.68 7.26
N HIS A 101 -20.92 2.73 8.08
CA HIS A 101 -20.25 2.41 9.34
C HIS A 101 -18.87 1.78 9.13
N PHE A 102 -18.76 0.92 8.11
CA PHE A 102 -17.51 0.27 7.74
C PHE A 102 -16.48 1.26 7.21
N ASP A 103 -16.90 2.24 6.40
CA ASP A 103 -16.05 3.31 5.89
C ASP A 103 -15.46 4.12 7.03
N LEU A 104 -16.23 4.48 8.06
CA LEU A 104 -15.71 5.17 9.25
C LEU A 104 -14.62 4.37 9.97
N LEU A 105 -14.78 3.06 10.09
CA LEU A 105 -13.77 2.20 10.72
C LEU A 105 -12.54 2.01 9.83
N LEU A 106 -12.73 1.96 8.51
CA LEU A 106 -11.64 1.95 7.54
C LEU A 106 -10.85 3.26 7.59
N ASP A 107 -11.51 4.40 7.68
CA ASP A 107 -10.88 5.72 7.72
C ASP A 107 -10.03 5.89 8.99
N GLU A 108 -10.44 5.32 10.13
CA GLU A 108 -9.61 5.28 11.33
C GLU A 108 -8.29 4.52 11.08
N VAL A 109 -8.37 3.35 10.43
CA VAL A 109 -7.19 2.53 10.11
C VAL A 109 -6.32 3.22 9.06
N ARG A 110 -6.93 3.74 7.99
CA ARG A 110 -6.26 4.45 6.90
C ARG A 110 -5.57 5.72 7.38
N GLY A 111 -6.26 6.56 8.14
CA GLY A 111 -5.73 7.83 8.64
C GLY A 111 -4.49 7.64 9.52
N ARG A 112 -4.51 6.63 10.42
CA ARG A 112 -3.33 6.29 11.22
C ARG A 112 -2.16 5.81 10.37
N LEU A 113 -2.41 4.92 9.41
CA LEU A 113 -1.37 4.39 8.54
C LEU A 113 -0.78 5.45 7.64
N LEU A 114 -1.62 6.33 7.09
CA LEU A 114 -1.20 7.42 6.24
C LEU A 114 -0.28 8.36 7.01
N GLN A 115 -0.70 8.83 8.19
CA GLN A 115 0.14 9.69 9.03
C GLN A 115 1.49 9.06 9.38
N MET A 116 1.54 7.74 9.53
CA MET A 116 2.78 7.03 9.88
C MET A 116 3.72 6.82 8.70
N ASN A 117 3.20 6.61 7.50
CA ASN A 117 3.99 6.14 6.35
C ASN A 117 4.11 7.18 5.23
N MET A 118 3.38 8.29 5.33
CA MET A 118 3.34 9.33 4.30
C MET A 118 4.74 9.80 3.89
N ASP A 119 5.56 10.22 4.86
CA ASP A 119 6.93 10.66 4.60
C ASP A 119 7.77 9.59 3.89
N GLN A 120 7.58 8.31 4.24
CA GLN A 120 8.31 7.20 3.63
C GLN A 120 7.86 6.97 2.18
N LEU A 121 6.56 7.00 1.91
CA LEU A 121 6.00 6.83 0.57
C LEU A 121 6.38 7.99 -0.35
N GLN A 122 6.34 9.22 0.17
CA GLN A 122 6.80 10.40 -0.55
C GLN A 122 8.29 10.30 -0.89
N LYS A 123 9.14 9.89 0.08
CA LYS A 123 10.57 9.66 -0.18
C LYS A 123 10.80 8.56 -1.22
N ARG A 124 10.00 7.49 -1.22
CA ARG A 124 10.07 6.44 -2.24
C ARG A 124 9.72 6.97 -3.63
N LEU A 125 8.64 7.76 -3.77
CA LEU A 125 8.28 8.38 -5.05
C LEU A 125 9.38 9.32 -5.56
N VAL A 126 9.94 10.17 -4.68
CA VAL A 126 11.06 11.06 -5.05
C VAL A 126 12.29 10.26 -5.47
N ALA A 127 12.59 9.15 -4.78
CA ALA A 127 13.69 8.27 -5.14
C ALA A 127 13.46 7.57 -6.50
N ILE A 128 12.24 7.12 -6.78
CA ILE A 128 11.86 6.56 -8.09
C ILE A 128 12.08 7.61 -9.17
N ARG A 129 11.53 8.82 -9.01
CA ARG A 129 11.73 9.93 -9.96
C ARG A 129 13.22 10.19 -10.21
N GLY A 130 14.01 10.33 -9.14
CA GLY A 130 15.45 10.56 -9.27
C GLY A 130 16.20 9.42 -9.98
N GLN A 131 15.77 8.17 -9.81
CA GLN A 131 16.32 7.03 -10.55
C GLN A 131 15.96 7.07 -12.03
N VAL A 132 14.70 7.42 -12.36
CA VAL A 132 14.24 7.55 -13.75
C VAL A 132 14.97 8.70 -14.45
N GLU A 133 14.98 9.90 -13.85
CA GLU A 133 15.67 11.07 -14.41
C GLU A 133 17.17 10.82 -14.63
N LYS A 134 17.80 10.10 -13.70
CA LYS A 134 19.21 9.72 -13.84
C LYS A 134 19.40 8.73 -14.99
N ALA A 135 18.52 7.73 -15.11
CA ALA A 135 18.59 6.74 -16.18
C ALA A 135 18.36 7.35 -17.56
N LEU A 136 17.43 8.31 -17.68
CA LEU A 136 17.19 9.03 -18.94
C LEU A 136 18.38 9.87 -19.39
N LYS A 137 19.15 10.43 -18.45
CA LYS A 137 20.35 11.24 -18.73
C LYS A 137 21.63 10.41 -18.90
N ASP A 138 21.62 9.13 -18.52
CA ASP A 138 22.79 8.24 -18.60
C ASP A 138 22.87 7.64 -20.02
N PRO A 139 24.01 7.74 -20.72
CA PRO A 139 24.18 7.09 -22.03
C PRO A 139 24.22 5.56 -21.93
N VAL A 140 24.36 4.98 -20.74
CA VAL A 140 24.39 3.52 -20.51
C VAL A 140 23.04 3.03 -19.98
N TYR A 141 22.20 2.56 -20.89
CA TYR A 141 20.88 2.02 -20.54
C TYR A 141 20.97 0.58 -20.02
N ARG A 142 20.47 0.36 -18.81
CA ARG A 142 20.38 -0.97 -18.19
C ARG A 142 19.05 -1.62 -18.57
N LEU A 143 19.10 -2.73 -19.31
CA LEU A 143 17.91 -3.49 -19.69
C LEU A 143 17.09 -3.92 -18.46
N GLY A 144 15.76 -3.69 -18.50
CA GLY A 144 14.83 -4.10 -17.46
C GLY A 144 14.76 -3.16 -16.26
N LEU A 145 15.44 -2.01 -16.30
CA LEU A 145 15.34 -1.00 -15.26
C LEU A 145 13.94 -0.35 -15.28
N SER A 146 13.41 -0.06 -16.46
CA SER A 146 12.05 0.45 -16.66
C SER A 146 11.00 -0.41 -15.94
N ALA A 147 10.96 -1.72 -16.21
CA ALA A 147 10.02 -2.67 -15.61
C ALA A 147 10.21 -2.84 -14.09
N LYS A 148 11.41 -2.55 -13.56
CA LYS A 148 11.65 -2.54 -12.09
C LYS A 148 11.11 -1.26 -11.45
N LEU A 149 11.30 -0.12 -12.12
CA LEU A 149 10.80 1.18 -11.67
C LEU A 149 9.28 1.24 -11.75
N GLU A 150 8.67 0.71 -12.81
CA GLU A 150 7.22 0.58 -12.97
C GLU A 150 6.61 -0.22 -11.81
N ARG A 151 7.14 -1.43 -11.53
CA ARG A 151 6.68 -2.23 -10.37
C ARG A 151 6.81 -1.50 -9.05
N SER A 152 7.94 -0.81 -8.83
CA SER A 152 8.16 -0.04 -7.61
C SER A 152 7.20 1.14 -7.49
N TYR A 153 6.85 1.77 -8.60
CA TYR A 153 5.87 2.85 -8.68
C TYR A 153 4.47 2.33 -8.38
N ASP A 154 4.05 1.25 -9.04
CA ASP A 154 2.74 0.61 -8.85
C ASP A 154 2.54 0.16 -7.41
N GLU A 155 3.57 -0.41 -6.77
CA GLU A 155 3.53 -0.75 -5.35
C GLU A 155 3.20 0.47 -4.48
N VAL A 156 3.89 1.59 -4.70
CA VAL A 156 3.67 2.81 -3.91
C VAL A 156 2.30 3.40 -4.19
N VAL A 157 1.88 3.50 -5.45
CA VAL A 157 0.55 4.02 -5.81
C VAL A 157 -0.55 3.14 -5.25
N ASN A 158 -0.44 1.82 -5.34
CA ASN A 158 -1.42 0.91 -4.77
C ASN A 158 -1.54 1.07 -3.24
N MET A 159 -0.42 1.28 -2.55
CA MET A 159 -0.43 1.59 -1.12
C MET A 159 -1.16 2.92 -0.85
N LEU A 160 -0.86 3.97 -1.61
CA LEU A 160 -1.51 5.28 -1.47
C LEU A 160 -3.02 5.21 -1.74
N THR A 161 -3.43 4.50 -2.79
CA THR A 161 -4.84 4.26 -3.12
C THR A 161 -5.55 3.47 -2.03
N ALA A 162 -4.94 2.39 -1.51
CA ALA A 162 -5.51 1.62 -0.41
C ALA A 162 -5.71 2.46 0.86
N MET A 163 -4.80 3.39 1.11
CA MET A 163 -4.87 4.35 2.21
C MET A 163 -5.83 5.52 1.98
N GLY A 164 -6.52 5.58 0.83
CA GLY A 164 -7.42 6.69 0.49
C GLY A 164 -6.68 8.02 0.27
N ALA A 165 -5.38 7.95 0.05
CA ALA A 165 -4.50 9.10 0.15
C ALA A 165 -4.30 9.79 -1.21
N THR A 166 -4.65 9.14 -2.33
CA THR A 166 -4.44 9.70 -3.68
C THR A 166 -4.96 11.12 -3.86
N GLU A 167 -6.03 11.51 -3.16
CA GLU A 167 -6.60 12.87 -3.18
C GLU A 167 -6.07 13.78 -2.04
N ASP A 168 -5.75 13.20 -0.87
CA ASP A 168 -5.35 13.93 0.36
C ASP A 168 -3.86 14.27 0.44
N LEU A 169 -3.01 13.61 -0.34
CA LEU A 169 -1.55 13.72 -0.20
C LEU A 169 -0.98 15.07 -0.63
N GLY A 170 -1.77 15.92 -1.30
CA GLY A 170 -1.25 17.09 -2.00
C GLY A 170 -0.14 16.74 -3.01
N LEU A 171 -0.05 15.45 -3.40
CA LEU A 171 0.78 15.02 -4.51
C LEU A 171 0.10 15.55 -5.76
N ASP A 172 0.75 16.52 -6.39
CA ASP A 172 0.28 17.07 -7.66
C ASP A 172 0.07 15.91 -8.65
N ASP A 173 -1.14 15.76 -9.19
CA ASP A 173 -1.45 14.76 -10.21
C ASP A 173 -0.45 14.81 -11.37
N ARG A 174 0.09 16.00 -11.63
CA ARG A 174 1.17 16.21 -12.62
C ARG A 174 2.46 15.52 -12.22
N PHE A 175 2.83 15.52 -10.93
CA PHE A 175 4.03 14.83 -10.45
C PHE A 175 3.94 13.32 -10.65
N LEU A 176 2.78 12.72 -10.37
CA LEU A 176 2.56 11.29 -10.61
C LEU A 176 2.54 10.97 -12.10
N ALA A 177 1.89 11.81 -12.91
CA ALA A 177 1.84 11.66 -14.36
C ALA A 177 3.24 11.81 -15.00
N GLU A 178 4.08 12.72 -14.51
CA GLU A 178 5.47 12.89 -14.94
C GLU A 178 6.28 11.61 -14.71
N ILE A 179 6.21 11.01 -13.51
CA ILE A 179 6.94 9.76 -13.22
C ILE A 179 6.52 8.65 -14.19
N VAL A 180 5.22 8.49 -14.45
CA VAL A 180 4.71 7.49 -15.40
C VAL A 180 5.18 7.77 -16.81
N SER A 181 5.17 9.03 -17.23
CA SER A 181 5.67 9.46 -18.54
C SER A 181 7.15 9.11 -18.70
N ASP A 182 7.97 9.45 -17.71
CA ASP A 182 9.42 9.22 -17.73
C ASP A 182 9.75 7.72 -17.71
N ILE A 183 9.01 6.91 -16.95
CA ILE A 183 9.16 5.44 -16.94
C ILE A 183 8.83 4.85 -18.33
N ARG A 184 7.78 5.34 -18.97
CA ARG A 184 7.40 4.91 -20.34
C ARG A 184 8.44 5.30 -21.36
N GLU A 185 8.97 6.52 -21.29
CA GLU A 185 10.06 6.97 -22.15
C GLU A 185 11.30 6.06 -21.99
N LEU A 186 11.66 5.72 -20.74
CA LEU A 186 12.76 4.79 -20.48
C LEU A 186 12.48 3.40 -21.07
N ALA A 187 11.27 2.88 -20.96
CA ALA A 187 10.88 1.60 -21.55
C ALA A 187 10.99 1.63 -23.09
N GLU A 188 10.59 2.72 -23.73
CA GLU A 188 10.73 2.88 -25.18
C GLU A 188 12.20 2.91 -25.62
N ILE A 189 13.06 3.60 -24.87
CA ILE A 189 14.51 3.62 -25.14
C ILE A 189 15.08 2.21 -25.00
N GLU A 190 14.75 1.49 -23.93
CA GLU A 190 15.18 0.11 -23.73
C GLU A 190 14.78 -0.80 -24.89
N ILE A 191 13.53 -0.69 -25.38
CA ILE A 191 13.04 -1.46 -26.54
C ILE A 191 13.82 -1.10 -27.81
N ARG A 192 14.11 0.19 -28.05
CA ARG A 192 14.87 0.63 -29.24
C ARG A 192 16.31 0.13 -29.20
N VAL A 193 16.98 0.26 -28.05
CA VAL A 193 18.35 -0.23 -27.85
C VAL A 193 18.39 -1.76 -28.00
N PHE A 194 17.43 -2.49 -27.42
CA PHE A 194 17.34 -3.93 -27.57
C PHE A 194 17.16 -4.35 -29.03
N LYS A 195 16.27 -3.68 -29.78
CA LYS A 195 16.10 -3.93 -31.21
C LYS A 195 17.39 -3.69 -31.99
N LEU A 196 18.14 -2.62 -31.71
CA LEU A 196 19.42 -2.34 -32.37
C LEU A 196 20.45 -3.44 -32.14
N ILE A 197 20.55 -3.94 -30.89
CA ILE A 197 21.42 -5.09 -30.55
C ILE A 197 21.00 -6.35 -31.32
N ASP A 198 19.69 -6.60 -31.45
CA ASP A 198 19.15 -7.77 -32.16
C ASP A 198 19.30 -7.66 -33.70
N PHE A 199 19.32 -6.44 -34.25
CA PHE A 199 19.61 -6.19 -35.66
C PHE A 199 21.09 -6.43 -36.01
N ASP A 200 22.03 -6.02 -35.14
CA ASP A 200 23.46 -6.30 -35.32
C ASP A 200 23.82 -7.79 -35.11
N ALA A 201 22.94 -8.55 -34.43
CA ALA A 201 23.12 -9.98 -34.21
C ALA A 201 22.68 -10.87 -35.40
N LYS A 202 22.00 -10.30 -36.41
CA LYS A 202 21.65 -11.05 -37.62
C LYS A 202 22.89 -11.16 -38.53
N PRO A 203 23.42 -12.38 -38.79
CA PRO A 203 24.51 -12.52 -39.72
C PRO A 203 24.05 -12.07 -41.11
N SER A 204 24.83 -11.18 -41.72
CA SER A 204 24.72 -10.82 -43.12
C SER A 204 24.78 -12.11 -43.95
N ILE A 205 23.64 -12.46 -44.59
CA ILE A 205 23.55 -13.53 -45.58
C ILE A 205 24.13 -13.03 -46.90
#